data_AF-A0A813KT83-F1
#
_entry.id   AF-A0A813KT83-F1
#
_cell.length_a   1.000
_cell.length_b   1.000
_cell.length_c   1.000
_cell.angle_alpha   90.00
_cell.angle_beta   90.00
_cell.angle_gamma   90.00
#
_symmetry.space_group_name_H-M   'P 1'
#
loop_
_entity.id
_entity.type
_entity.pdbx_description
1 polymer ?
#
loop_
_entity_poly.entity_id
_entity_poly.type
_entity_poly.pdbx_seq_one_letter_code
_entity_poly.pdbx_strand_id
1 'polypeptide(L)'
;MAMQLVAWLAALLAVAGLAMFGWWVWGSCSRWQRKQRRLDDLNKQHETLRSVRQDAVYHHGWANSRGDYKEADSHESHVRDIDKKLANLKRQFEAVEVGEVLDFDSVVVDDRLKNS
;
A
#
# COMPACT_ATOMS: atom_id res chain seq x y z
N MET A 1 -1.66 -44.98 36.43
CA MET A 1 -2.13 -43.62 36.77
C MET A 1 -1.06 -42.57 36.47
N ALA A 2 0.15 -42.63 37.04
CA ALA A 2 1.20 -41.63 36.80
C ALA A 2 1.63 -41.45 35.32
N MET A 3 1.84 -42.53 34.57
CA MET A 3 2.20 -42.44 33.14
C MET A 3 1.13 -41.78 32.26
N GLN A 4 -0.16 -41.94 32.60
CA GLN A 4 -1.24 -41.31 31.84
C GLN A 4 -1.25 -39.79 32.05
N LEU A 5 -1.02 -39.32 33.28
CA LEU A 5 -0.92 -37.89 33.59
C LEU A 5 0.28 -37.24 32.88
N VAL A 6 1.42 -37.94 32.80
CA VAL A 6 2.60 -37.46 32.06
C VAL A 6 2.31 -37.36 30.57
N ALA A 7 1.60 -38.33 29.98
CA ALA A 7 1.20 -38.29 28.58
C ALA A 7 0.25 -37.12 28.27
N TRP A 8 -0.73 -36.85 29.13
CA TRP A 8 -1.64 -35.70 28.98
C TRP A 8 -0.92 -34.35 29.10
N LEU A 9 0.03 -34.23 30.02
CA LEU A 9 0.86 -33.02 30.16
C LEU A 9 1.75 -32.80 28.93
N ALA A 10 2.38 -33.84 28.40
CA ALA A 10 3.17 -33.76 27.18
C ALA A 10 2.31 -33.34 25.97
N ALA A 11 1.11 -33.89 25.85
CA ALA A 11 0.17 -33.51 24.79
C ALA A 11 -0.27 -32.05 24.90
N LEU A 12 -0.58 -31.56 26.11
CA LEU A 12 -0.95 -30.15 26.34
C LEU A 12 0.19 -29.20 25.99
N LEU A 13 1.43 -29.53 26.36
CA LEU A 13 2.60 -28.72 26.00
C LEU A 13 2.85 -28.69 24.50
N ALA A 14 2.67 -29.82 23.80
CA ALA A 14 2.78 -29.87 22.35
C ALA A 14 1.72 -28.99 21.66
N VAL A 15 0.46 -29.04 22.12
CA VAL A 15 -0.62 -28.20 21.60
C VAL A 15 -0.36 -26.72 21.88
N ALA A 16 0.09 -26.38 23.09
CA ALA A 16 0.43 -24.99 23.45
C ALA A 16 1.59 -24.45 22.58
N GLY A 17 2.61 -25.28 22.33
CA GLY A 17 3.71 -24.93 21.42
C GLY A 17 3.24 -24.65 20.00
N LEU A 18 2.37 -25.52 19.45
CA LEU A 18 1.77 -25.33 18.13
C LEU A 18 0.88 -24.08 18.06
N ALA A 19 0.11 -23.79 19.11
CA ALA A 19 -0.74 -22.61 19.18
C ALA A 19 0.09 -21.31 19.21
N MET A 20 1.16 -21.25 20.00
CA MET A 20 2.08 -20.11 20.03
C MET A 20 2.77 -19.91 18.67
N PHE A 21 3.23 -20.99 18.04
CA PHE A 21 3.82 -20.91 16.71
C PHE A 21 2.83 -20.41 15.67
N GLY A 22 1.59 -20.91 15.70
CA GLY A 22 0.50 -20.44 14.83
C GLY A 22 0.22 -18.95 14.99
N TRP A 23 0.17 -18.44 16.22
CA TRP A 23 0.00 -17.02 16.50
C TRP A 23 1.14 -16.17 15.91
N TRP A 24 2.39 -16.60 16.09
CA TRP A 24 3.57 -15.88 15.60
C TRP A 24 3.62 -15.81 14.07
N VAL A 25 3.32 -16.93 13.40
CA VAL A 25 3.23 -16.99 11.93
C VAL A 25 2.08 -16.11 11.43
N TRP A 26 0.91 -16.17 12.09
CA TRP A 26 -0.24 -15.36 11.72
C TRP A 26 0.04 -13.86 11.83
N GLY A 27 0.66 -13.42 12.92
CA GLY A 27 1.04 -12.01 13.10
C GLY A 27 2.01 -11.52 12.03
N SER A 28 3.00 -12.35 11.69
CA SER A 28 4.00 -12.02 10.66
C SER A 28 3.37 -11.95 9.26
N CYS A 29 2.52 -12.92 8.93
CA CYS A 29 1.79 -12.95 7.66
C CYS A 29 0.83 -11.77 7.54
N SER A 30 0.12 -11.41 8.61
CA SER A 30 -0.80 -10.26 8.62
C SER A 30 -0.07 -8.95 8.34
N ARG A 31 1.10 -8.72 8.98
CA ARG A 31 1.91 -7.51 8.71
C ARG A 31 2.40 -7.46 7.26
N TRP A 32 2.87 -8.60 6.74
CA TRP A 32 3.31 -8.70 5.35
C TRP A 32 2.16 -8.44 4.36
N GLN A 33 0.98 -8.99 4.61
CA GLN A 33 -0.20 -8.73 3.77
C GLN A 33 -0.61 -7.26 3.78
N ARG A 34 -0.58 -6.58 4.93
CA ARG A 34 -0.87 -5.14 5.00
C ARG A 34 0.11 -4.32 4.18
N LYS A 35 1.40 -4.62 4.31
CA LYS A 35 2.46 -3.99 3.49
C LYS A 35 2.18 -4.21 2.00
N GLN A 36 1.90 -5.45 1.61
CA GLN A 36 1.66 -5.79 0.21
C GLN A 36 0.44 -5.05 -0.36
N ARG A 37 -0.69 -5.02 0.37
CA ARG A 37 -1.88 -4.28 -0.05
C ARG A 37 -1.60 -2.79 -0.27
N ARG A 38 -0.75 -2.19 0.57
CA ARG A 38 -0.37 -0.78 0.44
C ARG A 38 0.52 -0.53 -0.77
N LEU A 39 1.47 -1.43 -1.05
CA LEU A 39 2.29 -1.37 -2.27
C LEU A 39 1.43 -1.54 -3.53
N ASP A 40 0.48 -2.48 -3.50
CA ASP A 40 -0.43 -2.72 -4.61
C ASP A 40 -1.33 -1.51 -4.89
N ASP A 41 -1.84 -0.86 -3.84
CA ASP A 41 -2.65 0.36 -3.97
C ASP A 41 -1.83 1.53 -4.54
N LEU A 42 -0.62 1.76 -4.02
CA LEU A 42 0.29 2.78 -4.55
C LEU A 42 0.64 2.53 -6.01
N ASN A 43 0.90 1.27 -6.39
CA ASN A 43 1.17 0.90 -7.77
C ASN A 43 -0.05 1.10 -8.66
N LYS A 44 -1.25 0.77 -8.19
CA LYS A 44 -2.49 1.02 -8.92
C LYS A 44 -2.73 2.51 -9.15
N GLN A 45 -2.50 3.34 -8.14
CA GLN A 45 -2.59 4.79 -8.27
C GLN A 45 -1.55 5.34 -9.26
N HIS A 46 -0.33 4.79 -9.23
CA HIS A 46 0.74 5.14 -10.17
C HIS A 46 0.35 4.81 -11.62
N GLU A 47 -0.10 3.59 -11.89
CA GLU A 47 -0.51 3.19 -13.25
C GLU A 47 -1.72 3.97 -13.74
N THR A 48 -2.66 4.30 -12.85
CA THR A 48 -3.80 5.16 -13.19
C THR A 48 -3.36 6.57 -13.57
N LEU A 49 -2.45 7.19 -12.80
CA LEU A 49 -1.93 8.52 -13.14
C LEU A 49 -1.06 8.49 -14.40
N ARG A 50 -0.35 7.39 -14.64
CA ARG A 50 0.45 7.19 -15.86
C ARG A 50 -0.43 7.16 -17.11
N SER A 51 -1.58 6.48 -17.06
CA SER A 51 -2.51 6.46 -18.19
C SER A 51 -3.13 7.84 -18.45
N VAL A 52 -3.56 8.55 -17.39
CA VAL A 52 -4.06 9.93 -17.50
C VAL A 52 -3.00 10.88 -18.06
N ARG A 53 -1.72 10.68 -17.70
CA ARG A 53 -0.61 11.45 -18.27
C ARG A 53 -0.49 11.23 -19.78
N GLN A 54 -0.57 9.98 -20.24
CA GLN A 54 -0.48 9.67 -21.66
C GLN A 54 -1.60 10.34 -22.45
N ASP A 55 -2.81 10.34 -21.89
CA ASP A 55 -3.97 11.03 -22.45
C ASP A 55 -3.75 12.57 -22.52
N ALA A 56 -3.28 13.19 -21.43
CA ALA A 56 -2.99 14.62 -21.42
C ALA A 56 -1.89 15.02 -22.42
N VAL A 57 -0.85 14.19 -22.58
CA VAL A 57 0.22 14.39 -23.58
C VAL A 57 -0.33 14.26 -25.01
N TYR A 58 -1.21 13.29 -25.24
CA TYR A 58 -1.88 13.14 -26.53
C TYR A 58 -2.72 14.37 -26.87
N HIS A 59 -3.55 14.85 -25.93
CA HIS A 59 -4.37 16.04 -26.12
C HIS A 59 -3.55 17.32 -26.30
N HIS A 60 -2.43 17.47 -25.58
CA HIS A 60 -1.47 18.55 -25.81
C HIS A 60 -0.97 18.57 -27.27
N GLY A 61 -0.51 17.42 -27.78
CA GLY A 61 -0.03 17.32 -29.16
C GLY A 61 -1.11 17.63 -30.19
N TRP A 62 -2.33 17.16 -29.95
CA TRP A 62 -3.49 17.46 -30.79
C TRP A 62 -3.83 18.95 -30.80
N ALA A 63 -3.95 19.59 -29.63
CA ALA A 63 -4.21 21.04 -29.51
C ALA A 63 -3.14 21.87 -30.24
N ASN A 64 -1.86 21.52 -30.06
CA ASN A 64 -0.74 22.20 -30.70
C ASN A 64 -0.80 22.07 -32.24
N SER A 65 -1.15 20.90 -32.76
CA SER A 65 -1.32 20.68 -34.21
C SER A 65 -2.50 21.44 -34.83
N ARG A 66 -3.51 21.81 -34.02
CA ARG A 66 -4.65 22.65 -34.47
C ARG A 66 -4.39 24.15 -34.32
N GLY A 67 -3.25 24.54 -33.75
CA GLY A 67 -2.93 25.94 -33.45
C GLY A 67 -3.67 26.50 -32.22
N ASP A 68 -4.31 25.65 -31.41
CA ASP A 68 -4.93 26.06 -30.15
C ASP A 68 -3.91 26.01 -29.02
N TYR A 69 -3.03 27.03 -28.99
CA TYR A 69 -1.94 27.10 -28.03
C TYR A 69 -2.41 27.29 -26.59
N LYS A 70 -3.61 27.89 -26.39
CA LYS A 70 -4.16 28.08 -25.05
C LYS A 70 -4.61 26.75 -24.44
N GLU A 71 -5.24 25.90 -25.26
CA GLU A 71 -5.58 24.53 -24.86
C GLU A 71 -4.31 23.69 -24.64
N ALA A 72 -3.30 23.83 -25.50
CA ALA A 72 -2.01 23.17 -25.32
C ALA A 72 -1.34 23.53 -23.99
N ASP A 73 -1.20 24.82 -23.66
CA ASP A 73 -0.62 25.29 -22.39
C ASP A 73 -1.35 24.72 -21.17
N SER A 74 -2.69 24.60 -21.25
CA SER A 74 -3.51 23.99 -20.20
C SER A 74 -3.18 22.51 -20.00
N HIS A 75 -3.06 21.74 -21.09
CA HIS A 75 -2.65 20.35 -21.02
C HIS A 75 -1.20 20.19 -20.54
N GLU A 76 -0.30 21.10 -20.92
CA GLU A 76 1.09 21.09 -20.45
C GLU A 76 1.15 21.29 -18.92
N SER A 77 0.40 22.26 -18.39
CA SER A 77 0.30 22.48 -16.95
C SER A 77 -0.24 21.23 -16.24
N HIS A 78 -1.25 20.59 -16.81
CA HIS A 78 -1.81 19.35 -16.26
C HIS A 78 -0.78 18.22 -16.24
N VAL A 79 0.01 18.04 -17.31
CA VAL A 79 1.11 17.05 -17.35
C VAL A 79 2.13 17.32 -16.24
N ARG A 80 2.55 18.58 -16.04
CA ARG A 80 3.50 18.95 -14.98
C ARG A 80 2.95 18.61 -13.59
N ASP A 81 1.65 18.81 -13.36
CA ASP A 81 1.04 18.46 -12.08
C ASP A 81 0.91 16.95 -11.87
N ILE A 82 0.63 16.19 -12.93
CA ILE A 82 0.67 14.72 -12.87
C ILE A 82 2.08 14.23 -12.57
N ASP A 83 3.11 14.82 -13.17
CA ASP A 83 4.51 14.45 -12.93
C ASP A 83 4.93 14.67 -11.46
N LYS A 84 4.48 15.76 -10.83
CA LYS A 84 4.68 15.98 -9.39
C LYS A 84 4.01 14.87 -8.55
N LYS A 85 2.79 14.46 -8.92
CA LYS A 85 2.06 13.40 -8.21
C LYS A 85 2.72 12.03 -8.38
N LEU A 86 3.17 11.69 -9.59
CA LEU A 86 3.92 10.46 -9.86
C LEU A 86 5.22 10.41 -9.06
N ALA A 87 5.96 11.52 -8.98
CA ALA A 87 7.16 11.60 -8.15
C ALA A 87 6.88 11.38 -6.67
N ASN A 88 5.75 11.90 -6.16
CA ASN A 88 5.34 11.67 -4.77
C ASN A 88 4.95 10.20 -4.53
N LEU A 89 4.15 9.59 -5.41
CA LEU A 89 3.79 8.18 -5.31
C LEU A 89 5.00 7.26 -5.32
N LYS A 90 6.00 7.56 -6.15
CA LYS A 90 7.27 6.83 -6.16
C LYS A 90 7.98 6.90 -4.81
N ARG A 91 8.09 8.09 -4.21
CA ARG A 91 8.67 8.24 -2.87
C ARG A 91 7.90 7.48 -1.80
N GLN A 92 6.57 7.50 -1.87
CA GLN A 92 5.73 6.74 -0.92
C GLN A 92 5.91 5.23 -1.08
N PHE A 93 6.04 4.76 -2.32
CA PHE A 93 6.30 3.35 -2.62
C PHE A 93 7.64 2.91 -2.01
N GLU A 94 8.71 3.66 -2.29
CA GLU A 94 10.06 3.42 -1.74
C GLU A 94 10.04 3.41 -0.20
N ALA A 95 9.34 4.37 0.44
CA ALA A 95 9.23 4.43 1.90
C ALA A 95 8.49 3.21 2.49
N VAL A 96 7.43 2.73 1.84
CA VAL A 96 6.72 1.51 2.27
C VAL A 96 7.56 0.26 2.03
N GLU A 97 8.30 0.22 0.91
CA GLU A 97 9.19 -0.89 0.55
C GLU A 97 10.33 -1.07 1.56
N VAL A 98 10.97 0.04 1.98
CA VAL A 98 12.03 0.04 3.01
C VAL A 98 11.47 -0.19 4.42
N GLY A 99 10.16 -0.03 4.61
CA GLY A 99 9.48 -0.29 5.89
C GLY A 99 9.42 0.92 6.82
N GLU A 100 9.78 2.11 6.35
CA GLU A 100 9.74 3.38 7.11
C GLU A 100 8.31 3.79 7.51
N VAL A 101 7.29 3.25 6.84
CA VAL A 101 5.88 3.63 7.04
C VAL A 101 5.09 2.62 7.89
N LEU A 102 5.70 1.52 8.34
CA LEU A 102 4.99 0.43 9.03
C LEU A 102 4.45 0.80 10.43
N ASP A 103 4.86 1.95 11.00
CA ASP A 103 4.46 2.34 12.37
C ASP A 103 3.28 3.34 12.44
N PHE A 104 2.90 3.99 11.34
CA PHE A 104 1.86 5.02 11.37
C PHE A 104 0.41 4.49 11.41
N ASP A 105 0.18 3.23 11.03
CA ASP A 105 -1.17 2.62 11.06
C ASP A 105 -1.65 2.26 12.48
N SER A 106 -0.78 2.37 13.50
CA SER A 106 -1.20 2.25 14.91
C SER A 106 -1.80 3.55 15.47
N VAL A 107 -1.65 4.69 14.77
CA VAL A 107 -2.08 6.01 15.25
C VAL A 107 -3.37 6.50 14.57
N VAL A 108 -3.74 5.99 13.39
CA VAL A 108 -4.85 6.55 12.59
C VAL A 108 -6.20 5.82 12.79
N VAL A 109 -6.25 4.74 13.58
CA VAL A 109 -7.51 4.02 13.84
C VAL A 109 -8.39 4.73 14.88
N ASP A 110 -7.87 5.67 15.68
CA ASP A 110 -8.64 6.35 16.73
C ASP A 110 -9.47 7.56 16.22
N ASP A 111 -9.07 8.19 15.11
CA ASP A 111 -9.75 9.41 14.62
C ASP A 111 -11.01 9.14 13.76
N ARG A 112 -11.23 7.90 13.29
CA ARG A 112 -12.44 7.55 12.52
C ARG A 112 -13.61 7.04 13.36
N LEU A 113 -13.40 6.75 14.64
CA LEU A 113 -14.45 6.22 15.53
C LEU A 113 -15.03 7.26 16.50
N LYS A 114 -14.48 8.48 16.55
CA LYS A 114 -14.99 9.59 17.38
C LYS A 114 -15.98 10.53 16.70
N ASN A 115 -16.21 10.39 15.39
CA ASN A 115 -17.16 11.20 14.62
C ASN A 115 -18.33 10.37 14.04
N SER A 116 -18.61 9.20 14.64
CA SER A 116 -19.84 8.43 14.41
C SER A 116 -20.85 8.68 15.51
#